data_AF-A0A0M8MG12-F1
#
_entry.id   AF-A0A0M8MG12-F1
#
_cell.length_a   1.000
_cell.length_b   1.000
_cell.length_c   1.000
_cell.angle_alpha   90.00
_cell.angle_beta   90.00
_cell.angle_gamma   90.00
#
_symmetry.space_group_name_H-M   'P 1'
#
loop_
_entity.id
_entity.type
_entity.pdbx_description
1 polymer ?
#
loop_
_entity_poly.entity_id
_entity_poly.type
_entity_poly.pdbx_seq_one_letter_code
_entity_poly.pdbx_strand_id
1 'polypeptide(L)'
;MKNLFTLMAAALGLFSTPVCDKCYDNEDLQIRSASVTHNKDLGVTVWEIKVKGQAGSTTPKGVGKLNGAPVLGYVFPTTLKPSDVGFSQTEGILALALTSHPDFDDTPMWDENTDGNYGNDGVIWHPHWVVLNEDKRVGGGLSVKQFKKGDPNVVLPANNPGMEMYMDSPGFNVVTSGNTIKVIVPDYRINNRTDFKFDAVACYMMVDTGDGGTEMGEGDKPMLGVYKVYSVASGNLSLPYKVK
;
A
#
# COMPACT_ATOMS: atom_id res chain seq x y z
N MET A 1 -45.27 -12.20 46.14
CA MET A 1 -45.15 -11.65 44.77
C MET A 1 -44.16 -10.50 44.77
N LYS A 2 -42.93 -10.73 44.32
CA LYS A 2 -41.99 -9.72 43.81
C LYS A 2 -40.84 -10.52 43.17
N ASN A 3 -40.98 -10.75 41.87
CA ASN A 3 -40.00 -11.48 41.06
C ASN A 3 -38.75 -10.62 40.90
N LEU A 4 -37.62 -11.18 41.30
CA LEU A 4 -36.29 -10.61 41.09
C LEU A 4 -35.84 -10.99 39.66
N PHE A 5 -35.97 -10.05 38.73
CA PHE A 5 -35.38 -10.18 37.39
C PHE A 5 -33.91 -9.77 37.46
N THR A 6 -33.01 -10.74 37.46
CA THR A 6 -31.57 -10.52 37.28
C THR A 6 -31.32 -10.29 35.79
N LEU A 7 -31.02 -9.05 35.40
CA LEU A 7 -30.55 -8.73 34.05
C LEU A 7 -29.16 -9.36 33.86
N MET A 8 -29.08 -10.35 32.98
CA MET A 8 -27.82 -10.91 32.51
C MET A 8 -27.26 -9.95 31.45
N ALA A 9 -26.32 -9.09 31.87
CA ALA A 9 -25.58 -8.24 30.94
C ALA A 9 -24.67 -9.14 30.08
N ALA A 10 -25.08 -9.37 28.83
CA ALA A 10 -24.22 -9.99 27.84
C ALA A 10 -23.07 -9.02 27.54
N ALA A 11 -21.88 -9.32 28.04
CA ALA A 11 -20.66 -8.67 27.62
C ALA A 11 -20.44 -9.03 26.14
N LEU A 12 -20.73 -8.08 25.23
CA LEU A 12 -20.26 -8.17 23.85
C LEU A 12 -18.73 -8.10 23.90
N GLY A 13 -18.08 -9.24 23.75
CA GLY A 13 -16.65 -9.30 23.50
C GLY A 13 -16.33 -8.53 22.21
N LEU A 14 -15.40 -7.58 22.30
CA LEU A 14 -14.74 -6.98 21.15
C LEU A 14 -14.06 -8.11 20.37
N PHE A 15 -14.66 -8.54 19.27
CA PHE A 15 -14.00 -9.42 18.31
C PHE A 15 -12.92 -8.59 17.62
N SER A 16 -11.67 -8.70 18.08
CA SER A 16 -10.55 -8.29 17.24
C SER A 16 -10.60 -9.20 16.01
N THR A 17 -10.70 -8.59 14.82
CA THR A 17 -10.61 -9.35 13.57
C THR A 17 -9.23 -10.01 13.56
N PRO A 18 -9.14 -11.34 13.55
CA PRO A 18 -7.84 -12.00 13.62
C PRO A 18 -7.05 -11.59 12.39
N VAL A 19 -5.85 -11.04 12.62
CA VAL A 19 -4.81 -10.91 11.59
C VAL A 19 -4.63 -12.31 11.01
N CYS A 20 -4.86 -12.47 9.72
CA CYS A 20 -4.82 -13.80 9.14
C CYS A 20 -3.36 -14.25 8.95
N ASP A 21 -2.88 -15.09 9.86
CA ASP A 21 -1.47 -15.53 9.94
C ASP A 21 -0.90 -16.17 8.66
N LYS A 22 -1.76 -16.75 7.81
CA LYS A 22 -1.39 -17.39 6.53
C LYS A 22 -2.21 -16.93 5.34
N CYS A 23 -3.05 -15.90 5.47
CA CYS A 23 -3.81 -15.46 4.30
C CYS A 23 -2.84 -15.01 3.23
N TYR A 24 -3.10 -15.42 2.00
CA TYR A 24 -2.40 -14.98 0.79
C TYR A 24 -0.92 -15.41 0.65
N ASP A 25 -0.31 -16.09 1.64
CA ASP A 25 1.05 -16.62 1.50
C ASP A 25 1.09 -17.81 0.54
N ASN A 26 1.24 -17.49 -0.75
CA ASN A 26 1.27 -18.44 -1.84
C ASN A 26 2.27 -17.99 -2.93
N GLU A 27 2.44 -18.80 -3.96
CA GLU A 27 3.46 -18.58 -5.01
C GLU A 27 3.31 -17.26 -5.77
N ASP A 28 2.12 -16.66 -5.81
CA ASP A 28 1.84 -15.38 -6.46
C ASP A 28 2.52 -14.22 -5.72
N LEU A 29 2.79 -14.37 -4.42
CA LEU A 29 3.48 -13.36 -3.60
C LEU A 29 4.95 -13.74 -3.30
N GLN A 30 5.49 -14.75 -3.97
CA GLN A 30 6.89 -15.19 -3.81
C GLN A 30 7.75 -14.60 -4.93
N ILE A 31 8.41 -13.47 -4.66
CA ILE A 31 9.22 -12.74 -5.63
C ILE A 31 10.46 -13.56 -6.04
N ARG A 32 10.70 -13.62 -7.35
CA ARG A 32 11.87 -14.25 -7.98
C ARG A 32 12.90 -13.23 -8.43
N SER A 33 12.46 -12.10 -8.95
CA SER A 33 13.33 -11.02 -9.42
C SER A 33 12.56 -9.71 -9.52
N ALA A 34 13.28 -8.61 -9.40
CA ALA A 34 12.77 -7.28 -9.68
C ALA A 34 13.71 -6.50 -10.60
N SER A 35 13.17 -5.60 -11.40
CA SER A 35 13.94 -4.70 -12.26
C SER A 35 13.22 -3.38 -12.49
N VAL A 36 13.99 -2.31 -12.59
CA VAL A 36 13.55 -1.02 -13.11
C VAL A 36 14.42 -0.70 -14.32
N THR A 37 13.82 -0.48 -15.48
CA THR A 37 14.54 -0.17 -16.74
C THR A 37 14.14 1.21 -17.23
N HIS A 38 15.11 2.04 -17.57
CA HIS A 38 14.89 3.36 -18.15
C HIS A 38 14.80 3.28 -19.67
N ASN A 39 13.67 3.70 -20.23
CA ASN A 39 13.53 3.94 -21.65
C ASN A 39 13.71 5.44 -21.93
N LYS A 40 14.91 5.82 -22.36
CA LYS A 40 15.30 7.20 -22.64
C LYS A 40 14.51 7.84 -23.77
N ASP A 41 14.18 7.07 -24.79
CA ASP A 41 13.51 7.59 -25.99
C ASP A 41 12.05 7.97 -25.68
N LEU A 42 11.43 7.28 -24.73
CA LEU A 42 10.06 7.54 -24.28
C LEU A 42 9.99 8.44 -23.03
N GLY A 43 11.11 8.64 -22.32
CA GLY A 43 11.13 9.37 -21.05
C GLY A 43 10.32 8.67 -19.95
N VAL A 44 10.46 7.34 -19.85
CA VAL A 44 9.74 6.52 -18.87
C VAL A 44 10.63 5.49 -18.21
N THR A 45 10.27 5.10 -16.99
CA THR A 45 10.81 3.93 -16.30
C THR A 45 9.77 2.80 -16.27
N VAL A 46 10.21 1.58 -16.57
CA VAL A 46 9.40 0.36 -16.51
C VAL A 46 9.82 -0.43 -15.28
N TRP A 47 8.90 -0.59 -14.34
CA TRP A 47 9.10 -1.28 -13.07
C TRP A 47 8.46 -2.65 -13.19
N GLU A 48 9.19 -3.71 -12.85
CA GLU A 48 8.74 -5.09 -13.03
C GLU A 48 9.12 -5.93 -11.81
N ILE A 49 8.14 -6.70 -11.33
CA ILE A 49 8.34 -7.82 -10.39
C ILE A 49 7.93 -9.11 -11.09
N LYS A 50 8.77 -10.13 -10.95
CA LYS A 50 8.44 -11.52 -11.33
C LYS A 50 8.27 -12.37 -10.09
N VAL A 51 7.24 -13.21 -10.07
CA VAL A 51 6.89 -14.09 -8.95
C VAL A 51 7.02 -15.56 -9.34
N LYS A 52 6.86 -16.47 -8.37
CA LYS A 52 6.89 -17.92 -8.61
C LYS A 52 5.61 -18.40 -9.31
N GLY A 53 4.46 -17.90 -8.88
CA GLY A 53 3.12 -18.21 -9.39
C GLY A 53 2.65 -17.22 -10.45
N GLN A 54 1.40 -16.78 -10.34
CA GLN A 54 0.76 -15.83 -11.25
C GLN A 54 0.63 -14.45 -10.60
N ALA A 55 1.34 -13.46 -11.12
CA ALA A 55 1.37 -12.14 -10.51
C ALA A 55 -0.01 -11.46 -10.53
N GLY A 56 -0.42 -10.93 -9.39
CA GLY A 56 -1.70 -10.26 -9.21
C GLY A 56 -2.94 -11.17 -9.23
N SER A 57 -2.79 -12.49 -9.36
CA SER A 57 -3.93 -13.42 -9.32
C SER A 57 -4.53 -13.53 -7.90
N THR A 58 -3.70 -13.41 -6.88
CA THR A 58 -4.16 -13.36 -5.49
C THR A 58 -4.54 -11.94 -5.10
N THR A 59 -5.83 -11.70 -4.86
CA THR A 59 -6.36 -10.44 -4.32
C THR A 59 -6.94 -10.65 -2.92
N PRO A 60 -6.97 -9.62 -2.06
CA PRO A 60 -7.55 -9.78 -0.73
C PRO A 60 -9.07 -9.91 -0.79
N LYS A 61 -9.65 -10.64 0.18
CA LYS A 61 -11.09 -10.71 0.39
C LYS A 61 -11.55 -9.54 1.26
N GLY A 62 -12.54 -8.81 0.79
CA GLY A 62 -13.06 -7.65 1.52
C GLY A 62 -13.77 -8.02 2.82
N VAL A 63 -13.72 -7.09 3.76
CA VAL A 63 -14.43 -7.14 5.05
C VAL A 63 -15.65 -6.22 5.07
N GLY A 64 -15.89 -5.46 3.99
CA GLY A 64 -17.06 -4.59 3.78
C GLY A 64 -16.98 -3.23 4.49
N LYS A 65 -15.81 -2.83 4.98
CA LYS A 65 -15.58 -1.56 5.68
C LYS A 65 -14.11 -1.17 5.62
N LEU A 66 -13.84 0.14 5.71
CA LEU A 66 -12.48 0.70 5.72
C LEU A 66 -11.65 0.22 6.92
N ASN A 67 -12.23 0.24 8.13
CA ASN A 67 -11.49 -0.21 9.31
C ASN A 67 -11.29 -1.73 9.31
N GLY A 68 -10.04 -2.17 9.29
CA GLY A 68 -9.64 -3.56 9.09
C GLY A 68 -9.56 -3.98 7.62
N ALA A 69 -9.66 -3.04 6.68
CA ALA A 69 -9.57 -3.34 5.25
C ALA A 69 -8.20 -3.99 4.93
N PRO A 70 -8.19 -5.17 4.31
CA PRO A 70 -6.97 -5.85 3.90
C PRO A 70 -6.41 -5.24 2.62
N VAL A 71 -5.09 -5.05 2.58
CA VAL A 71 -4.37 -4.56 1.41
C VAL A 71 -3.23 -5.53 1.09
N LEU A 72 -3.14 -5.97 -0.16
CA LEU A 72 -1.96 -6.69 -0.66
C LEU A 72 -1.09 -5.73 -1.45
N GLY A 73 0.23 -5.88 -1.36
CA GLY A 73 1.18 -4.98 -2.02
C GLY A 73 2.33 -5.72 -2.68
N TYR A 74 2.64 -5.35 -3.92
CA TYR A 74 3.97 -5.48 -4.51
C TYR A 74 4.65 -4.12 -4.45
N VAL A 75 5.60 -3.97 -3.53
CA VAL A 75 6.19 -2.68 -3.16
C VAL A 75 7.62 -2.59 -3.64
N PHE A 76 8.00 -1.45 -4.19
CA PHE A 76 9.37 -1.09 -4.53
C PHE A 76 9.88 0.02 -3.59
N PRO A 77 10.50 -0.32 -2.46
CA PRO A 77 11.21 0.66 -1.64
C PRO A 77 12.40 1.23 -2.41
N THR A 78 12.62 2.54 -2.31
CA THR A 78 13.63 3.25 -3.13
C THR A 78 14.52 4.16 -2.28
N THR A 79 15.58 4.67 -2.90
CA THR A 79 16.38 5.79 -2.37
C THR A 79 15.96 7.15 -2.95
N LEU A 80 14.83 7.23 -3.65
CA LEU A 80 14.27 8.51 -4.10
C LEU A 80 13.84 9.34 -2.88
N LYS A 81 13.82 10.66 -3.04
CA LYS A 81 13.31 11.55 -1.99
C LYS A 81 11.80 11.70 -2.14
N PRO A 82 11.02 11.87 -1.05
CA PRO A 82 9.59 12.19 -1.14
C PRO A 82 9.28 13.38 -2.07
N SER A 83 10.16 14.38 -2.09
CA SER A 83 10.04 15.55 -2.98
C SER A 83 10.14 15.23 -4.47
N ASP A 84 10.74 14.10 -4.85
CA ASP A 84 10.88 13.71 -6.25
C ASP A 84 9.52 13.32 -6.87
N VAL A 85 8.53 12.98 -6.05
CA VAL A 85 7.16 12.61 -6.48
C VAL A 85 6.10 13.64 -6.06
N GLY A 86 6.53 14.81 -5.57
CA GLY A 86 5.63 15.91 -5.21
C GLY A 86 5.14 15.93 -3.76
N PHE A 87 5.66 15.06 -2.87
CA PHE A 87 5.44 15.24 -1.44
C PHE A 87 6.29 16.39 -0.88
N SER A 88 5.87 16.99 0.23
CA SER A 88 6.78 17.84 1.00
C SER A 88 7.98 17.05 1.52
N GLN A 89 9.07 17.77 1.79
CA GLN A 89 10.27 17.14 2.32
C GLN A 89 9.99 16.53 3.70
N THR A 90 10.26 15.24 3.84
CA THR A 90 9.97 14.48 5.05
C THR A 90 10.93 13.29 5.14
N GLU A 91 11.22 12.83 6.36
CA GLU A 91 12.01 11.61 6.56
C GLU A 91 11.18 10.35 6.31
N GLY A 92 11.82 9.33 5.75
CA GLY A 92 11.21 8.02 5.49
C GLY A 92 11.74 7.41 4.20
N ILE A 93 11.25 6.20 3.89
CA ILE A 93 11.56 5.47 2.66
C ILE A 93 10.44 5.75 1.66
N LEU A 94 10.76 6.41 0.55
CA LEU A 94 9.79 6.56 -0.54
C LEU A 94 9.68 5.22 -1.27
N ALA A 95 8.44 4.73 -1.43
CA ALA A 95 8.15 3.48 -2.10
C ALA A 95 7.03 3.63 -3.14
N LEU A 96 7.19 2.93 -4.27
CA LEU A 96 6.09 2.70 -5.22
C LEU A 96 5.40 1.40 -4.81
N ALA A 97 4.15 1.47 -4.38
CA ALA A 97 3.36 0.30 -4.01
C ALA A 97 2.35 0.00 -5.11
N LEU A 98 2.34 -1.23 -5.64
CA LEU A 98 1.23 -1.74 -6.44
C LEU A 98 0.32 -2.49 -5.50
N THR A 99 -0.90 -2.00 -5.30
CA THR A 99 -1.82 -2.44 -4.25
C THR A 99 -3.11 -3.01 -4.82
N SER A 100 -3.76 -3.85 -4.03
CA SER A 100 -5.13 -4.32 -4.26
C SER A 100 -5.85 -4.34 -2.91
N HIS A 101 -7.02 -3.69 -2.85
CA HIS A 101 -7.87 -3.56 -1.66
C HIS A 101 -9.37 -3.40 -2.03
N PRO A 102 -10.22 -4.40 -1.76
CA PRO A 102 -11.61 -4.38 -2.21
C PRO A 102 -12.56 -3.46 -1.42
N ASP A 103 -12.13 -2.92 -0.26
CA ASP A 103 -13.04 -2.30 0.72
C ASP A 103 -13.10 -0.77 0.67
N PHE A 104 -12.26 -0.15 -0.16
CA PHE A 104 -12.27 1.29 -0.39
C PHE A 104 -11.66 1.59 -1.75
N ASP A 105 -12.10 2.70 -2.33
CA ASP A 105 -11.54 3.29 -3.53
C ASP A 105 -10.75 4.53 -3.11
N ASP A 106 -9.48 4.53 -3.44
CA ASP A 106 -8.52 5.59 -3.17
C ASP A 106 -7.88 6.11 -4.47
N THR A 107 -8.50 5.80 -5.61
CA THR A 107 -8.20 6.24 -6.96
C THR A 107 -9.43 6.86 -7.64
N PRO A 108 -10.22 7.73 -6.99
CA PRO A 108 -11.56 8.14 -7.48
C PRO A 108 -11.58 8.92 -8.81
N MET A 109 -10.41 9.26 -9.36
CA MET A 109 -10.24 9.90 -10.68
C MET A 109 -10.03 8.88 -11.81
N TRP A 110 -9.82 7.61 -11.49
CA TRP A 110 -9.43 6.56 -12.41
C TRP A 110 -10.51 5.46 -12.41
N ASP A 111 -10.76 4.91 -13.60
CA ASP A 111 -11.65 3.76 -13.80
C ASP A 111 -10.75 2.61 -14.25
N GLU A 112 -10.22 1.87 -13.28
CA GLU A 112 -9.17 0.88 -13.49
C GLU A 112 -9.66 -0.32 -14.32
N ASN A 113 -10.97 -0.59 -14.33
CA ASN A 113 -11.55 -1.70 -15.07
C ASN A 113 -12.32 -1.30 -16.34
N THR A 114 -12.52 0.01 -16.57
CA THR A 114 -13.23 0.59 -17.73
C THR A 114 -14.73 0.25 -17.79
N ASP A 115 -15.40 0.04 -16.64
CA ASP A 115 -16.85 -0.22 -16.55
C ASP A 115 -17.68 1.06 -16.37
N GLY A 116 -17.02 2.22 -16.20
CA GLY A 116 -17.64 3.51 -15.98
C GLY A 116 -18.02 3.80 -14.52
N ASN A 117 -17.66 2.92 -13.56
CA ASN A 117 -17.94 3.04 -12.15
C ASN A 117 -16.65 3.11 -11.30
N TYR A 118 -16.01 4.26 -11.36
CA TYR A 118 -14.84 4.67 -10.58
C TYR A 118 -14.83 4.21 -9.10
N GLY A 119 -16.00 4.11 -8.44
CA GLY A 119 -16.09 3.74 -7.03
C GLY A 119 -15.96 2.25 -6.68
N ASN A 120 -15.68 1.36 -7.64
CA ASN A 120 -15.61 -0.10 -7.41
C ASN A 120 -14.24 -0.74 -7.74
N ASP A 121 -13.21 0.08 -7.96
CA ASP A 121 -11.98 -0.37 -8.60
C ASP A 121 -10.86 -0.81 -7.64
N GLY A 122 -11.01 -0.62 -6.32
CA GLY A 122 -9.94 -0.87 -5.36
C GLY A 122 -9.35 -2.30 -5.40
N VAL A 123 -10.12 -3.30 -5.86
CA VAL A 123 -9.61 -4.68 -6.02
C VAL A 123 -8.66 -4.84 -7.21
N ILE A 124 -8.76 -3.98 -8.22
CA ILE A 124 -7.86 -3.97 -9.38
C ILE A 124 -6.51 -3.46 -8.93
N TRP A 125 -5.43 -4.06 -9.41
CA TRP A 125 -4.09 -3.63 -9.00
C TRP A 125 -3.78 -2.24 -9.54
N HIS A 126 -3.45 -1.30 -8.67
CA HIS A 126 -3.13 0.09 -9.03
C HIS A 126 -1.95 0.61 -8.20
N PRO A 127 -1.31 1.73 -8.59
CA PRO A 127 -0.11 2.22 -7.94
C PRO A 127 -0.38 3.32 -6.91
N HIS A 128 0.43 3.36 -5.86
CA HIS A 128 0.61 4.53 -5.00
C HIS A 128 2.08 4.87 -4.80
N TRP A 129 2.34 6.16 -4.61
CA TRP A 129 3.54 6.57 -3.88
C TRP A 129 3.21 6.67 -2.41
N VAL A 130 4.07 6.12 -1.55
CA VAL A 130 3.95 6.24 -0.09
C VAL A 130 5.28 6.53 0.55
N VAL A 131 5.25 7.22 1.69
CA VAL A 131 6.43 7.36 2.56
C VAL A 131 6.30 6.38 3.72
N LEU A 132 7.23 5.44 3.82
CA LEU A 132 7.28 4.45 4.88
C LEU A 132 8.19 4.89 6.03
N ASN A 133 7.80 4.57 7.26
CA ASN A 133 8.61 4.72 8.45
C ASN A 133 8.60 3.43 9.27
N GLU A 134 9.61 3.25 10.12
CA GLU A 134 9.62 2.16 11.09
C GLU A 134 8.44 2.28 12.06
N ASP A 135 7.77 1.17 12.30
CA ASP A 135 6.66 1.09 13.24
C ASP A 135 6.60 -0.28 13.93
N LYS A 136 6.84 -0.27 15.24
CA LYS A 136 6.90 -1.47 16.09
C LYS A 136 5.51 -2.00 16.48
N ARG A 137 4.43 -1.27 16.17
CA ARG A 137 3.05 -1.68 16.45
C ARG A 137 2.58 -2.84 15.56
N VAL A 138 3.25 -3.09 14.44
CA VAL A 138 2.88 -4.10 13.45
C VAL A 138 4.02 -5.09 13.18
N GLY A 139 3.67 -6.34 12.87
CA GLY A 139 4.62 -7.44 12.75
C GLY A 139 5.63 -7.29 11.61
N GLY A 140 5.31 -6.52 10.57
CA GLY A 140 6.22 -6.20 9.46
C GLY A 140 7.15 -5.03 9.73
N GLY A 141 6.98 -4.31 10.85
CA GLY A 141 7.91 -3.27 11.31
C GLY A 141 7.86 -1.94 10.53
N LEU A 142 6.91 -1.76 9.60
CA LEU A 142 6.77 -0.56 8.78
C LEU A 142 5.31 -0.12 8.70
N SER A 143 5.09 1.19 8.56
CA SER A 143 3.78 1.79 8.28
C SER A 143 3.92 2.93 7.26
N VAL A 144 2.82 3.32 6.62
CA VAL A 144 2.76 4.60 5.90
C VAL A 144 2.76 5.74 6.92
N LYS A 145 3.61 6.74 6.67
CA LYS A 145 3.79 7.88 7.55
C LYS A 145 2.51 8.71 7.61
N GLN A 146 1.91 8.79 8.79
CA GLN A 146 0.78 9.65 9.07
C GLN A 146 1.22 11.11 9.25
N PHE A 147 0.28 12.03 9.10
CA PHE A 147 0.48 13.44 9.44
C PHE A 147 -0.78 14.01 10.09
N LYS A 148 -0.64 15.11 10.81
CA LYS A 148 -1.80 15.77 11.42
C LYS A 148 -2.63 16.49 10.37
N LYS A 149 -3.94 16.26 10.37
CA LYS A 149 -4.86 16.97 9.48
C LYS A 149 -4.65 18.49 9.53
N GLY A 150 -4.50 19.10 8.36
CA GLY A 150 -4.32 20.54 8.23
C GLY A 150 -2.93 21.07 8.59
N ASP A 151 -1.92 20.20 8.76
CA ASP A 151 -0.53 20.64 8.90
C ASP A 151 -0.08 21.42 7.64
N PRO A 152 0.26 22.72 7.76
CA PRO A 152 0.63 23.55 6.61
C PRO A 152 1.97 23.16 5.97
N ASN A 153 2.78 22.32 6.63
CA ASN A 153 4.06 21.84 6.10
C ASN A 153 3.91 20.56 5.27
N VAL A 154 2.72 19.97 5.24
CA VAL A 154 2.42 18.78 4.45
C VAL A 154 1.90 19.21 3.08
N VAL A 155 2.64 18.85 2.05
CA VAL A 155 2.21 18.99 0.66
C VAL A 155 2.10 17.59 0.08
N LEU A 156 0.95 17.28 -0.51
CA LEU A 156 0.69 16.03 -1.19
C LEU A 156 0.38 16.31 -2.67
N PRO A 157 0.64 15.35 -3.57
CA PRO A 157 0.19 15.45 -4.94
C PRO A 157 -1.33 15.60 -5.05
N ALA A 158 -1.77 16.17 -6.18
CA ALA A 158 -3.19 16.47 -6.42
C ALA A 158 -4.10 15.23 -6.47
N ASN A 159 -3.53 14.04 -6.67
CA ASN A 159 -4.28 12.78 -6.74
C ASN A 159 -4.35 12.07 -5.38
N ASN A 160 -4.01 12.74 -4.27
CA ASN A 160 -4.18 12.19 -2.94
C ASN A 160 -5.68 11.95 -2.63
N PRO A 161 -6.06 10.79 -2.04
CA PRO A 161 -7.46 10.44 -1.77
C PRO A 161 -8.02 10.99 -0.45
N GLY A 162 -7.32 11.91 0.21
CA GLY A 162 -7.79 12.58 1.44
C GLY A 162 -7.51 11.83 2.74
N MET A 163 -6.68 10.78 2.70
CA MET A 163 -6.22 10.08 3.91
C MET A 163 -5.10 10.87 4.62
N GLU A 164 -5.07 10.85 5.95
CA GLU A 164 -4.13 11.60 6.80
C GLU A 164 -2.75 10.91 6.88
N MET A 165 -2.23 10.51 5.72
CA MET A 165 -0.94 9.84 5.52
C MET A 165 -0.31 10.19 4.16
N TYR A 166 1.03 10.12 4.09
CA TYR A 166 1.76 10.43 2.86
C TYR A 166 1.48 9.39 1.77
N MET A 167 0.51 9.70 0.91
CA MET A 167 0.07 8.86 -0.19
C MET A 167 -0.29 9.68 -1.43
N ASP A 168 0.04 9.18 -2.61
CA ASP A 168 -0.41 9.67 -3.93
C ASP A 168 -1.02 8.48 -4.68
N SER A 169 -2.08 8.71 -5.44
CA SER A 169 -2.77 7.68 -6.24
C SER A 169 -2.68 8.02 -7.74
N PRO A 170 -1.51 7.86 -8.36
CA PRO A 170 -1.33 8.14 -9.78
C PRO A 170 -2.06 7.10 -10.65
N GLY A 171 -2.68 7.55 -11.75
CA GLY A 171 -3.31 6.67 -12.75
C GLY A 171 -2.28 5.99 -13.68
N PHE A 172 -1.19 5.45 -13.13
CA PHE A 172 -0.24 4.68 -13.93
C PHE A 172 -0.81 3.29 -14.19
N ASN A 173 -0.80 2.87 -15.46
CA ASN A 173 -1.32 1.57 -15.83
C ASN A 173 -0.48 0.44 -15.21
N VAL A 174 -1.14 -0.46 -14.49
CA VAL A 174 -0.56 -1.68 -13.94
C VAL A 174 -1.00 -2.86 -14.79
N VAL A 175 -0.03 -3.63 -15.28
CA VAL A 175 -0.28 -4.76 -16.18
C VAL A 175 0.25 -6.03 -15.54
N THR A 176 -0.62 -7.05 -15.44
CA THR A 176 -0.24 -8.40 -15.06
C THR A 176 -0.25 -9.32 -16.28
N SER A 177 0.77 -10.18 -16.40
CA SER A 177 0.85 -11.18 -17.45
C SER A 177 1.67 -12.37 -16.97
N GLY A 178 1.03 -13.53 -16.83
CA GLY A 178 1.65 -14.73 -16.28
C GLY A 178 2.24 -14.46 -14.90
N ASN A 179 3.55 -14.65 -14.75
CA ASN A 179 4.24 -14.42 -13.48
C ASN A 179 4.82 -13.01 -13.32
N THR A 180 4.36 -12.02 -14.11
CA THR A 180 4.90 -10.66 -14.09
C THR A 180 3.83 -9.62 -13.78
N ILE A 181 4.17 -8.65 -12.94
CA ILE A 181 3.41 -7.41 -12.73
C ILE A 181 4.32 -6.23 -13.08
N LYS A 182 3.78 -5.27 -13.83
CA LYS A 182 4.53 -4.12 -14.34
C LYS A 182 3.75 -2.83 -14.18
N VAL A 183 4.48 -1.74 -14.02
CA VAL A 183 3.95 -0.38 -14.09
C VAL A 183 4.93 0.51 -14.87
N ILE A 184 4.39 1.46 -15.62
CA ILE A 184 5.18 2.47 -16.34
C ILE A 184 5.04 3.79 -15.60
N VAL A 185 6.17 4.38 -15.21
CA VAL A 185 6.22 5.68 -14.54
C VAL A 185 6.93 6.66 -15.46
N PRO A 186 6.26 7.74 -15.91
CA PRO A 186 6.93 8.80 -16.66
C PRO A 186 8.03 9.46 -15.83
N ASP A 187 9.19 9.73 -16.44
CA ASP A 187 10.36 10.24 -15.72
C ASP A 187 10.07 11.55 -14.99
N TYR A 188 9.27 12.43 -15.59
CA TYR A 188 8.89 13.71 -14.98
C TYR A 188 8.06 13.54 -13.70
N ARG A 189 7.41 12.38 -13.50
CA ARG A 189 6.66 12.05 -12.27
C ARG A 189 7.57 11.62 -11.11
N ILE A 190 8.85 11.38 -11.39
CA ILE A 190 9.91 11.13 -10.41
C ILE A 190 11.01 12.19 -10.53
N ASN A 191 10.67 13.41 -10.93
CA ASN A 191 11.59 14.54 -11.09
C ASN A 191 12.81 14.23 -11.99
N ASN A 192 12.59 13.42 -13.04
CA ASN A 192 13.59 12.91 -13.98
C ASN A 192 14.75 12.15 -13.32
N ARG A 193 14.54 11.61 -12.10
CA ARG A 193 15.54 10.84 -11.37
C ARG A 193 15.58 9.41 -11.89
N THR A 194 16.70 9.04 -12.52
CA THR A 194 16.93 7.67 -13.01
C THR A 194 18.15 7.01 -12.36
N ASP A 195 18.83 7.72 -11.45
CA ASP A 195 19.90 7.18 -10.62
C ASP A 195 19.39 7.05 -9.17
N PHE A 196 18.76 5.91 -8.89
CA PHE A 196 18.33 5.51 -7.56
C PHE A 196 18.48 4.01 -7.39
N LYS A 197 18.52 3.57 -6.13
CA LYS A 197 18.49 2.17 -5.76
C LYS A 197 17.09 1.76 -5.31
N PHE A 198 16.80 0.48 -5.43
CA PHE A 198 15.53 -0.08 -5.01
C PHE A 198 15.65 -1.53 -4.53
N ASP A 199 14.56 -2.00 -3.93
CA ASP A 199 14.29 -3.41 -3.65
C ASP A 199 12.87 -3.77 -4.13
N ALA A 200 12.44 -5.01 -3.90
CA ALA A 200 11.05 -5.40 -4.07
C ALA A 200 10.57 -6.26 -2.91
N VAL A 201 9.34 -6.01 -2.45
CA VAL A 201 8.71 -6.66 -1.32
C VAL A 201 7.29 -7.05 -1.69
N ALA A 202 6.88 -8.27 -1.35
CA ALA A 202 5.47 -8.65 -1.36
C ALA A 202 4.98 -8.71 0.09
N CYS A 203 3.90 -8.01 0.41
CA CYS A 203 3.43 -7.88 1.77
C CYS A 203 1.90 -7.84 1.89
N TYR A 204 1.45 -8.08 3.12
CA TYR A 204 0.09 -7.83 3.57
C TYR A 204 0.08 -6.65 4.54
N MET A 205 -0.82 -5.72 4.26
CA MET A 205 -1.09 -4.52 5.01
C MET A 205 -2.55 -4.50 5.43
N MET A 206 -2.86 -3.66 6.40
CA MET A 206 -4.23 -3.49 6.88
C MET A 206 -4.44 -2.05 7.28
N VAL A 207 -5.62 -1.53 6.91
CA VAL A 207 -6.07 -0.21 7.35
C VAL A 207 -6.61 -0.31 8.76
N ASP A 208 -6.21 0.62 9.63
CA ASP A 208 -6.78 0.82 10.95
C ASP A 208 -7.19 2.29 11.10
N THR A 209 -8.49 2.57 11.15
CA THR A 209 -8.97 3.96 11.30
C THR A 209 -8.99 4.43 12.74
N GLY A 210 -8.58 3.60 13.70
CA GLY A 210 -8.75 3.83 15.12
C GLY A 210 -10.19 3.60 15.61
N ASP A 211 -10.41 3.86 16.89
CA ASP A 211 -11.68 3.63 17.59
C ASP A 211 -12.68 4.80 17.47
N GLY A 212 -12.58 5.62 16.41
CA GLY A 212 -13.51 6.74 16.16
C GLY A 212 -13.18 8.05 16.89
N GLY A 213 -11.88 8.29 17.13
CA GLY A 213 -11.36 9.56 17.65
C GLY A 213 -11.42 10.72 16.64
N THR A 214 -10.77 11.84 16.97
CA THR A 214 -10.83 13.07 16.15
C THR A 214 -9.90 13.07 14.93
N GLU A 215 -8.89 12.21 14.93
CA GLU A 215 -7.93 12.01 13.83
C GLU A 215 -8.01 10.56 13.32
N MET A 216 -7.82 10.35 12.02
CA MET A 216 -7.88 9.00 11.44
C MET A 216 -6.61 8.22 11.84
N GLY A 217 -6.78 6.98 12.33
CA GLY A 217 -5.67 6.12 12.74
C GLY A 217 -5.08 6.47 14.11
N GLU A 218 -5.88 7.03 15.01
CA GLU A 218 -5.58 7.13 16.45
C GLU A 218 -5.75 5.75 17.11
N GLY A 219 -4.68 5.22 17.70
CA GLY A 219 -4.74 3.98 18.48
C GLY A 219 -3.43 3.20 18.55
N ASP A 220 -3.56 1.94 19.00
CA ASP A 220 -2.43 1.01 19.19
C ASP A 220 -1.83 0.50 17.87
N LYS A 221 -2.39 0.90 16.72
CA LYS A 221 -1.99 0.50 15.37
C LYS A 221 -1.86 1.70 14.43
N PRO A 222 -0.98 1.64 13.42
CA PRO A 222 -0.89 2.67 12.38
C PRO A 222 -2.10 2.64 11.45
N MET A 223 -2.38 3.79 10.80
CA MET A 223 -3.44 3.90 9.79
C MET A 223 -3.31 2.86 8.68
N LEU A 224 -2.11 2.68 8.13
CA LEU A 224 -1.82 1.62 7.18
C LEU A 224 -0.48 0.98 7.56
N GLY A 225 -0.57 -0.19 8.18
CA GLY A 225 0.59 -0.93 8.68
C GLY A 225 0.94 -2.13 7.82
N VAL A 226 2.23 -2.47 7.75
CA VAL A 226 2.71 -3.74 7.19
C VAL A 226 2.64 -4.80 8.28
N TYR A 227 1.70 -5.74 8.15
CA TYR A 227 1.48 -6.80 9.13
C TYR A 227 2.31 -8.04 8.84
N LYS A 228 2.52 -8.36 7.55
CA LYS A 228 3.29 -9.52 7.12
C LYS A 228 4.09 -9.21 5.87
N VAL A 229 5.35 -9.65 5.85
CA VAL A 229 6.18 -9.68 4.65
C VAL A 229 6.23 -11.14 4.17
N TYR A 230 5.84 -11.37 2.91
CA TYR A 230 5.83 -12.71 2.31
C TYR A 230 7.15 -13.01 1.60
N SER A 231 7.68 -12.02 0.88
CA SER A 231 8.97 -12.16 0.20
C SER A 231 9.66 -10.80 0.03
N VAL A 232 10.99 -10.85 0.00
CA VAL A 232 11.87 -9.71 -0.27
C VAL A 232 12.87 -10.17 -1.33
N ALA A 233 12.99 -9.44 -2.44
CA ALA A 233 13.85 -9.84 -3.55
C ALA A 233 15.32 -9.98 -3.15
N SER A 234 15.84 -9.04 -2.35
CA SER A 234 17.20 -9.12 -1.79
C SER A 234 17.34 -10.06 -0.58
N GLY A 235 16.23 -10.52 -0.01
CA GLY A 235 16.17 -11.30 1.23
C GLY A 235 16.34 -10.49 2.53
N ASN A 236 16.87 -9.26 2.49
CA ASN A 236 17.15 -8.47 3.70
C ASN A 236 16.76 -6.98 3.60
N LEU A 237 16.13 -6.59 2.49
CA LEU A 237 15.69 -5.22 2.22
C LEU A 237 16.85 -4.19 2.20
N SER A 238 18.02 -4.60 1.70
CA SER A 238 19.21 -3.72 1.61
C SER A 238 19.20 -2.73 0.43
N LEU A 239 18.16 -2.77 -0.42
CA LEU A 239 18.02 -1.98 -1.65
C LEU A 239 19.24 -2.14 -2.58
N PRO A 240 19.62 -3.38 -2.98
CA PRO A 240 20.84 -3.62 -3.74
C PRO A 240 20.70 -3.29 -5.24
N TYR A 241 19.48 -3.20 -5.76
CA TYR A 241 19.24 -3.05 -7.20
C TYR A 241 19.35 -1.61 -7.65
N LYS A 242 19.67 -1.41 -8.92
CA LYS A 242 19.78 -0.11 -9.58
C LYS A 242 18.98 -0.11 -10.87
N VAL A 243 18.52 1.08 -11.27
CA VAL A 243 17.89 1.30 -12.58
C VAL A 243 18.89 0.91 -13.68
N LYS A 244 18.38 0.23 -14.72
CA LYS A 244 19.15 -0.21 -15.90
C LYS A 244 18.87 0.67 -17.10
#